data_AF-A0A537HGQ9-F1
#
_entry.id   AF-A0A537HGQ9-F1
#
_cell.length_a   1.000
_cell.length_b   1.000
_cell.length_c   1.000
_cell.angle_alpha   90.00
_cell.angle_beta   90.00
_cell.angle_gamma   90.00
#
_symmetry.space_group_name_H-M   'P 1'
#
loop_
_entity.id
_entity.type
_entity.pdbx_description
1 polymer ?
#
loop_
_entity_poly.entity_id
_entity_poly.type
_entity_poly.pdbx_seq_one_letter_code
_entity_poly.pdbx_strand_id
1 'polypeptide(L)'
;MSSPVPQQLYRDHLTKNHPDFARWDKRMSFFLVPIIILVIASTPLFVGSFAGDSLSNSTLASGLFFAFSLALSATFAFVRKRGKSRFQESWTETHPVGTLAGATPDSAFQQETASSGARSEISSPEDYVAILSLRLSAATLRVQRGVSADPYLFDLVAVRPAVQTGGFRDAVVVTTMDTPTLDKVEEFSAFAMKYAVDNKRQLGLGSGDTLNMYSVIVSNSVSDEVKKGVSDTLPGGSSMHGRTTLPVLVAIDEQRTYYYTKTPIRGGLRYRSLRKFNPTGADFAKGREWMERYRLES
;
A
#
# COMPACT_ATOMS: atom_id res chain seq x y z
N MET A 1 16.28 2.70 8.39
CA MET A 1 15.47 2.57 9.62
C MET A 1 14.86 3.94 9.90
N SER A 2 13.61 4.16 9.50
CA SER A 2 12.86 5.34 9.93
C SER A 2 12.68 5.25 11.44
N SER A 3 13.20 6.23 12.17
CA SER A 3 13.06 6.28 13.62
C SER A 3 11.56 6.16 13.95
N PRO A 4 11.13 5.15 14.73
CA PRO A 4 9.75 5.08 15.15
C PRO A 4 9.47 6.36 15.94
N VAL A 5 8.43 7.11 15.57
CA VAL A 5 7.90 8.16 16.44
C VAL A 5 7.81 7.54 17.82
N PRO A 6 8.50 8.11 18.84
CA PRO A 6 8.54 7.50 20.17
C PRO A 6 7.11 7.12 20.58
N GLN A 7 6.87 5.85 20.92
CA GLN A 7 5.52 5.35 21.22
C GLN A 7 4.80 6.21 22.26
N GLN A 8 5.58 6.86 23.12
CA GLN A 8 5.14 7.81 24.13
C GLN A 8 4.57 9.09 23.50
N LEU A 9 5.29 9.73 22.56
CA LEU A 9 4.77 10.89 21.81
C LEU A 9 3.49 10.56 21.02
N TYR A 10 3.42 9.35 20.44
CA TYR A 10 2.21 8.90 19.76
C TYR A 10 1.03 8.72 20.74
N ARG A 11 1.27 8.14 21.92
CA ARG A 11 0.25 8.00 22.97
C ARG A 11 -0.18 9.35 23.53
N ASP A 12 0.76 10.23 23.85
CA ASP A 12 0.46 11.55 24.41
C ASP A 12 -0.34 12.39 23.41
N HIS A 13 0.03 12.33 22.13
CA HIS A 13 -0.72 12.95 21.04
C HIS A 13 -2.14 12.37 20.92
N LEU A 14 -2.27 11.04 20.89
CA LEU A 14 -3.59 10.38 20.82
C LEU A 14 -4.50 10.81 21.96
N THR A 15 -3.95 10.91 23.17
CA THR A 15 -4.71 11.26 24.37
C THR A 15 -5.12 12.73 24.36
N LYS A 16 -4.27 13.60 23.83
CA LYS A 16 -4.49 15.06 23.77
C LYS A 16 -5.42 15.50 22.63
N ASN A 17 -5.25 14.92 21.43
CA ASN A 17 -5.90 15.41 20.21
C ASN A 17 -7.00 14.48 19.67
N HIS A 18 -7.06 13.22 20.11
CA HIS A 18 -8.08 12.25 19.70
C HIS A 18 -8.70 11.51 20.89
N PRO A 19 -9.34 12.22 21.83
CA PRO A 19 -9.87 11.64 23.07
C PRO A 19 -10.95 10.57 22.82
N ASP A 20 -11.67 10.64 21.69
CA ASP A 20 -12.66 9.62 21.31
C ASP A 20 -12.00 8.30 20.90
N PHE A 21 -10.92 8.36 20.11
CA PHE A 21 -10.17 7.17 19.72
C PHE A 21 -9.44 6.55 20.91
N ALA A 22 -8.85 7.37 21.78
CA ALA A 22 -8.22 6.92 23.01
C ALA A 22 -9.23 6.20 23.94
N ARG A 23 -10.46 6.76 24.08
CA ARG A 23 -11.56 6.10 24.81
C ARG A 23 -11.98 4.80 24.14
N TRP A 24 -12.04 4.75 22.81
CA TRP A 24 -12.37 3.53 22.06
C TRP A 24 -11.30 2.43 22.24
N ASP A 25 -10.00 2.71 22.09
CA ASP A 25 -8.95 1.69 22.27
C ASP A 25 -8.89 1.21 23.72
N LYS A 26 -9.11 2.11 24.70
CA LYS A 26 -9.22 1.75 26.12
C LYS A 26 -10.42 0.82 26.38
N ARG A 27 -11.60 1.15 25.83
CA ARG A 27 -12.80 0.28 25.91
C ARG A 27 -12.54 -1.08 25.26
N MET A 28 -11.95 -1.13 24.07
CA MET A 28 -11.63 -2.40 23.40
C MET A 28 -10.59 -3.23 24.15
N SER A 29 -9.62 -2.59 24.80
CA SER A 29 -8.67 -3.28 25.66
C SER A 29 -9.35 -3.83 26.92
N PHE A 30 -10.29 -3.10 27.50
CA PHE A 30 -11.06 -3.54 28.68
C PHE A 30 -11.92 -4.77 28.36
N PHE A 31 -12.57 -4.81 27.18
CA PHE A 31 -13.38 -5.96 26.76
C PHE A 31 -12.55 -7.23 26.47
N LEU A 32 -11.27 -7.10 26.12
CA LEU A 32 -10.40 -8.26 25.88
C LEU A 32 -10.00 -8.98 27.18
N VAL A 33 -9.89 -8.27 28.30
CA VAL A 33 -9.47 -8.84 29.59
C VAL A 33 -10.40 -9.97 30.09
N PRO A 34 -11.73 -9.79 30.20
CA PRO A 34 -12.62 -10.85 30.65
C PRO A 34 -12.65 -12.04 29.69
N ILE A 35 -12.48 -11.80 28.37
CA ILE A 35 -12.41 -12.88 27.37
C ILE A 35 -11.14 -13.71 27.58
N ILE A 36 -9.98 -13.08 27.80
CA ILE A 36 -8.73 -13.79 28.09
C ILE A 36 -8.85 -14.59 29.38
N ILE A 37 -9.44 -14.01 30.43
CA ILE A 37 -9.72 -14.72 31.70
C ILE A 37 -10.63 -15.93 31.45
N LEU A 38 -11.67 -15.78 30.62
CA LEU A 38 -12.57 -16.87 30.23
C LEU A 38 -11.83 -18.00 29.49
N VAL A 39 -10.94 -17.68 28.55
CA VAL A 39 -10.09 -18.66 27.84
C VAL A 39 -9.18 -19.40 28.84
N ILE A 40 -8.51 -18.66 29.73
CA ILE A 40 -7.61 -19.27 30.73
C ILE A 40 -8.39 -20.18 31.68
N ALA A 41 -9.54 -19.73 32.17
CA ALA A 41 -10.38 -20.51 33.09
C ALA A 41 -11.03 -21.75 32.43
N SER A 42 -11.31 -21.68 31.12
CA SER A 42 -11.90 -22.81 30.38
C SER A 42 -10.86 -23.84 29.90
N THR A 43 -9.58 -23.48 29.87
CA THR A 43 -8.50 -24.38 29.41
C THR A 43 -8.37 -25.64 30.27
N PRO A 44 -8.35 -25.59 31.63
CA PRO A 44 -8.30 -26.78 32.47
C PRO A 44 -9.53 -27.67 32.33
N LEU A 45 -10.72 -27.08 32.15
CA LEU A 45 -11.97 -27.83 31.95
C LEU A 45 -11.95 -28.58 30.63
N PHE A 46 -11.44 -27.95 29.57
CA PHE A 46 -11.25 -28.59 28.28
C PHE A 46 -10.21 -29.71 28.35
N VAL A 47 -9.03 -29.46 28.91
CA VAL A 47 -7.96 -30.47 29.03
C VAL A 47 -8.38 -31.64 29.92
N GLY A 48 -9.04 -31.38 31.05
CA GLY A 48 -9.55 -32.41 31.94
C GLY A 48 -10.64 -33.28 31.32
N SER A 49 -11.38 -32.75 30.33
CA SER A 49 -12.42 -33.52 29.63
C SER A 49 -11.89 -34.63 28.70
N PHE A 50 -10.58 -34.65 28.42
CA PHE A 50 -9.90 -35.71 27.67
C PHE A 50 -9.36 -36.84 28.56
N ALA A 51 -9.43 -36.73 29.88
CA ALA A 51 -8.92 -37.74 30.80
C ALA A 51 -9.87 -38.92 31.03
N GLY A 52 -11.06 -38.93 30.42
CA GLY A 52 -12.03 -40.02 30.50
C GLY A 52 -12.15 -40.81 29.19
N ASP A 53 -12.37 -42.12 29.29
CA ASP A 53 -12.40 -43.07 28.16
C ASP A 53 -13.60 -42.92 27.20
N SER A 54 -14.50 -41.93 27.39
CA SER A 54 -15.65 -41.74 26.51
C SER A 54 -16.02 -40.28 26.26
N LEU A 55 -16.45 -39.98 25.03
CA LEU A 55 -17.00 -38.69 24.62
C LEU A 55 -18.35 -38.45 25.30
N SER A 56 -18.31 -37.92 26.50
CA SER A 56 -19.51 -37.50 27.23
C SER A 56 -20.09 -36.20 26.66
N ASN A 57 -21.39 -35.96 26.88
CA ASN A 57 -22.02 -34.67 26.57
C ASN A 57 -21.30 -33.49 27.25
N SER A 58 -20.66 -33.72 28.40
CA SER A 58 -19.86 -32.72 29.14
C SER A 58 -18.56 -32.35 28.40
N THR A 59 -17.92 -33.32 27.75
CA THR A 59 -16.72 -33.11 26.91
C THR A 59 -17.08 -32.25 25.70
N LEU A 60 -18.21 -32.54 25.03
CA LEU A 60 -18.70 -31.75 23.90
C LEU A 60 -19.07 -30.32 24.31
N ALA A 61 -19.79 -30.15 25.44
CA ALA A 61 -20.15 -28.83 25.94
C ALA A 61 -18.92 -27.98 26.29
N SER A 62 -17.91 -28.58 26.93
CA SER A 62 -16.65 -27.90 27.28
C SER A 62 -15.86 -27.51 26.04
N GLY A 63 -15.80 -28.39 25.04
CA GLY A 63 -15.15 -28.10 23.75
C GLY A 63 -15.81 -26.98 22.96
N LEU A 64 -17.15 -26.96 22.89
CA LEU A 64 -17.90 -25.88 22.24
C LEU A 64 -17.70 -24.54 22.95
N PHE A 65 -17.73 -24.53 24.29
CA PHE A 65 -17.49 -23.32 25.08
C PHE A 65 -16.09 -22.75 24.84
N PHE A 66 -15.07 -23.61 24.82
CA PHE A 66 -13.69 -23.22 24.52
C PHE A 66 -13.54 -22.67 23.09
N ALA A 67 -14.11 -23.36 22.10
CA ALA A 67 -14.10 -22.92 20.71
C ALA A 67 -14.78 -21.55 20.52
N PHE A 68 -15.92 -21.34 21.18
CA PHE A 68 -16.64 -20.06 21.12
C PHE A 68 -15.83 -18.93 21.77
N SER A 69 -15.17 -19.20 22.89
CA SER A 69 -14.29 -18.24 23.57
C SER A 69 -13.10 -17.82 22.69
N LEU A 70 -12.48 -18.78 21.98
CA LEU A 70 -11.43 -18.49 21.01
C LEU A 70 -11.93 -17.68 19.81
N ALA A 71 -13.11 -18.01 19.28
CA ALA A 71 -13.71 -17.29 18.16
C ALA A 71 -14.04 -15.83 18.52
N LEU A 72 -14.56 -15.59 19.74
CA LEU A 72 -14.78 -14.24 20.26
C LEU A 72 -13.45 -13.48 20.41
N SER A 73 -12.43 -14.12 20.98
CA SER A 73 -11.09 -13.54 21.13
C SER A 73 -10.51 -13.09 19.78
N ALA A 74 -10.57 -13.97 18.77
CA ALA A 74 -10.07 -13.70 17.44
C ALA A 74 -10.83 -12.55 16.76
N THR A 75 -12.16 -12.53 16.89
CA THR A 75 -13.02 -11.46 16.37
C THR A 75 -12.68 -10.11 16.98
N PHE A 76 -12.57 -10.03 18.31
CA PHE A 76 -12.21 -8.79 19.00
C PHE A 76 -10.80 -8.31 18.65
N ALA A 77 -9.82 -9.22 18.59
CA ALA A 77 -8.46 -8.89 18.17
C ALA A 77 -8.44 -8.35 16.72
N PHE A 78 -9.22 -8.95 15.82
CA PHE A 78 -9.34 -8.50 14.44
C PHE A 78 -9.98 -7.11 14.34
N VAL A 79 -11.10 -6.87 15.03
CA VAL A 79 -11.78 -5.56 15.07
C VAL A 79 -10.84 -4.49 15.61
N ARG A 80 -10.13 -4.77 16.71
CA ARG A 80 -9.16 -3.85 17.30
C ARG A 80 -8.01 -3.54 16.34
N LYS A 81 -7.42 -4.57 15.70
CA LYS A 81 -6.34 -4.41 14.72
C LYS A 81 -6.80 -3.57 13.53
N ARG A 82 -8.00 -3.84 13.02
CA ARG A 82 -8.59 -3.11 11.90
C ARG A 82 -8.85 -1.65 12.25
N GLY A 83 -9.39 -1.36 13.44
CA GLY A 83 -9.62 0.01 13.91
C GLY A 83 -8.30 0.79 14.07
N LYS A 84 -7.26 0.16 14.63
CA LYS A 84 -5.92 0.78 14.72
C LYS A 84 -5.32 1.09 13.36
N SER A 85 -5.40 0.16 12.40
CA SER A 85 -4.91 0.37 11.04
C SER A 85 -5.64 1.52 10.36
N ARG A 86 -6.98 1.52 10.42
CA ARG A 86 -7.83 2.57 9.82
C ARG A 86 -7.55 3.95 10.42
N PHE A 87 -7.37 4.01 11.74
CA PHE A 87 -7.01 5.26 12.41
C PHE A 87 -5.61 5.73 12.02
N GLN A 88 -4.61 4.85 12.03
CA GLN A 88 -3.26 5.19 11.58
C GLN A 88 -3.24 5.66 10.13
N GLU A 89 -4.04 5.04 9.28
CA GLU A 89 -4.21 5.46 7.89
C GLU A 89 -4.79 6.89 7.80
N SER A 90 -5.93 7.15 8.46
CA SER A 90 -6.54 8.50 8.49
C SER A 90 -5.64 9.55 9.15
N TRP A 91 -4.88 9.14 10.16
CA TRP A 91 -3.88 9.97 10.83
C TRP A 91 -2.76 10.37 9.87
N THR A 92 -2.19 9.42 9.13
CA THR A 92 -1.14 9.72 8.13
C THR A 92 -1.65 10.54 6.94
N GLU A 93 -2.95 10.49 6.65
CA GLU A 93 -3.58 11.32 5.62
C GLU A 93 -3.76 12.77 6.06
N THR A 94 -4.07 12.99 7.35
CA THR A 94 -4.28 14.34 7.91
C THR A 94 -3.00 15.00 8.41
N HIS A 95 -1.98 14.21 8.73
CA HIS A 95 -0.70 14.67 9.26
C HIS A 95 0.46 14.06 8.47
N PRO A 96 0.72 14.53 7.23
CA PRO A 96 1.89 14.12 6.48
C PRO A 96 3.16 14.42 7.29
N VAL A 97 4.16 13.55 7.19
CA VAL A 97 5.34 13.45 8.08
C VAL A 97 6.19 14.74 8.17
N GLY A 98 5.88 15.80 7.41
CA GLY A 98 6.51 17.11 7.50
C GLY A 98 6.01 18.03 8.62
N THR A 99 4.89 17.75 9.27
CA THR A 99 4.28 18.68 10.27
C THR A 99 4.63 18.39 11.74
N LEU A 100 5.43 17.35 12.03
CA LEU A 100 5.68 16.88 13.41
C LEU A 100 7.10 17.12 13.93
N ALA A 101 7.97 17.78 13.16
CA ALA A 101 9.20 18.35 13.68
C ALA A 101 8.87 19.71 14.30
N GLY A 102 8.63 19.74 15.61
CA GLY A 102 8.24 20.94 16.34
C GLY A 102 9.25 22.08 16.19
N ALA A 103 8.96 23.00 15.27
CA ALA A 103 9.33 24.40 15.40
C ALA A 103 8.15 25.11 16.07
N THR A 104 8.39 25.56 17.29
CA THR A 104 7.52 26.43 18.09
C THR A 104 7.04 27.62 17.24
N PRO A 105 5.74 27.98 17.28
CA PRO A 105 5.23 29.12 16.56
C PRO A 105 5.39 30.36 17.45
N ASP A 106 6.50 31.07 17.34
CA ASP A 106 6.57 32.47 17.78
C ASP A 106 7.77 33.16 17.13
N SER A 107 7.48 34.24 16.40
CA SER A 107 8.42 35.33 16.07
C SER A 107 9.61 34.98 15.16
N ALA A 108 9.36 35.08 13.85
CA ALA A 108 10.29 35.40 12.75
C ALA A 108 10.21 34.37 11.62
N PHE A 109 9.25 34.57 10.71
CA PHE A 109 9.39 34.39 9.25
C PHE A 109 8.04 34.76 8.59
N GLN A 110 7.60 36.00 8.84
CA GLN A 110 6.79 36.73 7.87
C GLN A 110 7.74 37.37 6.85
N GLN A 111 8.44 36.53 6.08
CA GLN A 111 9.02 36.94 4.80
C GLN A 111 9.39 35.72 3.96
N GLU A 112 8.36 34.98 3.54
CA GLU A 112 8.31 34.34 2.22
C GLU A 112 6.87 33.87 1.93
N THR A 113 5.93 34.81 2.02
CA THR A 113 4.75 34.75 1.14
C THR A 113 5.24 35.00 -0.29
N ALA A 114 5.56 33.93 -1.01
CA ALA A 114 5.40 33.75 -2.47
C ALA A 114 6.36 32.69 -3.02
N SER A 115 6.04 31.40 -2.84
CA SER A 115 6.41 30.37 -3.82
C SER A 115 5.31 29.32 -3.92
N SER A 116 4.13 29.79 -4.31
CA SER A 116 3.12 29.01 -5.03
C SER A 116 3.43 28.97 -6.54
N GLY A 117 4.71 29.14 -6.94
CA GLY A 117 5.09 29.54 -8.30
C GLY A 117 6.18 28.72 -8.97
N ALA A 118 6.57 27.57 -8.42
CA ALA A 118 7.46 26.63 -9.10
C ALA A 118 6.95 25.19 -8.92
N ARG A 119 5.74 24.91 -9.42
CA ARG A 119 5.50 23.56 -9.95
C ARG A 119 6.46 23.44 -11.11
N SER A 120 7.60 22.78 -10.90
CA SER A 120 8.48 22.40 -12.00
C SER A 120 7.63 21.58 -12.95
N GLU A 121 7.21 22.22 -14.03
CA GLU A 121 6.36 21.61 -15.04
C GLU A 121 7.19 20.46 -15.61
N ILE A 122 6.71 19.24 -15.43
CA ILE A 122 7.43 18.06 -15.91
C ILE A 122 7.28 18.11 -17.43
N SER A 123 8.33 18.56 -18.12
CA SER A 123 8.32 18.81 -19.55
C SER A 123 8.72 17.61 -20.40
N SER A 124 9.33 16.59 -19.80
CA SER A 124 9.80 15.42 -20.51
C SER A 124 9.66 14.11 -19.71
N PRO A 125 9.67 12.95 -20.39
CA PRO A 125 9.72 11.64 -19.74
C PRO A 125 10.96 11.47 -18.85
N GLU A 126 12.11 12.00 -19.27
CA GLU A 126 13.36 11.92 -18.52
C GLU A 126 13.28 12.70 -17.20
N ASP A 127 12.69 13.90 -17.23
CA ASP A 127 12.43 14.72 -16.05
C ASP A 127 11.51 13.99 -15.08
N TYR A 128 10.45 13.37 -15.59
CA TYR A 128 9.54 12.55 -14.79
C TYR A 128 10.28 11.41 -14.09
N VAL A 129 11.10 10.66 -14.83
CA VAL A 129 11.88 9.53 -14.28
C VAL A 129 12.91 10.02 -13.26
N ALA A 130 13.52 11.20 -13.46
CA ALA A 130 14.42 11.82 -12.49
C ALA A 130 13.72 12.16 -11.17
N ILE A 131 12.57 12.83 -11.24
CA ILE A 131 11.81 13.18 -10.04
C ILE A 131 11.29 11.91 -9.34
N LEU A 132 10.79 10.94 -10.11
CA LEU A 132 10.32 9.66 -9.56
C LEU A 132 11.44 8.90 -8.85
N SER A 133 12.65 8.88 -9.44
CA SER A 133 13.84 8.26 -8.84
C SER A 133 14.17 8.85 -7.47
N LEU A 134 14.15 10.19 -7.35
CA LEU A 134 14.38 10.89 -6.08
C LEU A 134 13.31 10.53 -5.04
N ARG A 135 12.04 10.52 -5.43
CA ARG A 135 10.91 10.20 -4.53
C ARG A 135 10.94 8.75 -4.05
N LEU A 136 11.24 7.80 -4.92
CA LEU A 136 11.34 6.39 -4.55
C LEU A 136 12.53 6.15 -3.62
N SER A 137 13.65 6.82 -3.86
CA SER A 137 14.83 6.78 -2.97
C SER A 137 14.51 7.35 -1.59
N ALA A 138 13.85 8.51 -1.52
CA ALA A 138 13.39 9.12 -0.26
C ALA A 138 12.40 8.21 0.49
N ALA A 139 11.63 7.40 -0.25
CA ALA A 139 10.73 6.40 0.30
C ALA A 139 11.41 5.08 0.71
N THR A 140 12.74 5.06 0.80
CA THR A 140 13.59 3.93 1.19
C THR A 140 13.58 2.74 0.22
N LEU A 141 13.19 2.95 -1.03
CA LEU A 141 13.41 1.95 -2.08
C LEU A 141 14.86 2.03 -2.55
N ARG A 142 15.46 0.87 -2.83
CA ARG A 142 16.73 0.77 -3.54
C ARG A 142 16.47 1.01 -5.02
N VAL A 143 17.06 2.07 -5.55
CA VAL A 143 16.86 2.51 -6.92
C VAL A 143 18.09 2.20 -7.78
N GLN A 144 17.85 1.67 -8.98
CA GLN A 144 18.82 1.45 -10.05
C GLN A 144 18.30 2.16 -11.30
N ARG A 145 19.17 2.77 -12.10
CA ARG A 145 18.80 3.51 -13.31
C ARG A 145 19.54 2.92 -14.52
N GLY A 146 18.93 3.02 -15.69
CA GLY A 146 19.55 2.56 -16.95
C GLY A 146 19.89 1.07 -16.95
N VAL A 147 19.00 0.22 -16.44
CA VAL A 147 19.20 -1.23 -16.40
C VAL A 147 18.82 -1.81 -17.74
N SER A 148 19.80 -2.34 -18.48
CA SER A 148 19.55 -3.01 -19.77
C SER A 148 19.01 -4.42 -19.56
N ALA A 149 17.85 -4.72 -20.14
CA ALA A 149 17.19 -6.01 -20.10
C ALA A 149 16.44 -6.25 -21.42
N ASP A 150 17.16 -6.78 -22.42
CA ASP A 150 16.68 -6.99 -23.79
C ASP A 150 15.28 -7.64 -23.85
N PRO A 151 14.30 -7.06 -24.58
CA PRO A 151 14.42 -5.94 -25.52
C PRO A 151 14.24 -4.53 -24.93
N TYR A 152 14.15 -4.41 -23.60
CA TYR A 152 13.84 -3.14 -22.93
C TYR A 152 15.06 -2.51 -22.26
N LEU A 153 15.09 -1.18 -22.25
CA LEU A 153 15.89 -0.41 -21.32
C LEU A 153 14.97 0.01 -20.17
N PHE A 154 15.28 -0.44 -18.95
CA PHE A 154 14.59 0.05 -17.77
C PHE A 154 15.29 1.33 -17.30
N ASP A 155 14.65 2.47 -17.52
CA ASP A 155 15.15 3.77 -17.04
C ASP A 155 15.22 3.80 -15.51
N LEU A 156 14.37 3.02 -14.85
CA LEU A 156 14.32 2.90 -13.41
C LEU A 156 13.87 1.50 -12.96
N VAL A 157 14.61 0.93 -12.02
CA VAL A 157 14.18 -0.22 -11.22
C VAL A 157 14.28 0.16 -9.76
N ALA A 158 13.16 0.17 -9.05
CA ALA A 158 13.11 0.50 -7.63
C ALA A 158 12.46 -0.63 -6.85
N VAL A 159 13.14 -1.10 -5.80
CA VAL A 159 12.67 -2.22 -5.00
C VAL A 159 12.76 -1.88 -3.53
N ARG A 160 11.73 -2.24 -2.75
CA ARG A 160 11.82 -2.20 -1.30
C ARG A 160 12.60 -3.43 -0.81
N PRO A 161 13.80 -3.27 -0.21
CA PRO A 161 14.58 -4.41 0.25
C PRO A 161 13.85 -5.20 1.35
N ALA A 162 14.00 -6.52 1.33
CA ALA A 162 13.45 -7.40 2.34
C ALA A 162 14.19 -7.20 3.68
N VAL A 163 13.55 -6.54 4.63
CA VAL A 163 14.08 -6.36 6.00
C VAL A 163 13.71 -7.54 6.91
N GLN A 164 12.69 -8.32 6.55
CA GLN A 164 12.19 -9.48 7.30
C GLN A 164 11.69 -10.55 6.34
N THR A 165 11.80 -11.82 6.69
CA THR A 165 11.29 -12.94 5.87
C THR A 165 9.77 -12.91 5.79
N GLY A 166 9.21 -12.97 4.58
CA GLY A 166 7.78 -12.97 4.33
C GLY A 166 7.18 -11.57 4.09
N GLY A 167 6.02 -11.56 3.45
CA GLY A 167 5.20 -10.37 3.22
C GLY A 167 5.09 -9.94 1.76
N PHE A 168 4.42 -8.80 1.56
CA PHE A 168 4.29 -8.17 0.25
C PHE A 168 5.50 -7.26 -0.01
N ARG A 169 6.06 -7.36 -1.20
CA ARG A 169 7.12 -6.49 -1.72
C ARG A 169 6.60 -5.70 -2.89
N ASP A 170 6.98 -4.44 -2.91
CA ASP A 170 6.71 -3.54 -4.03
C ASP A 170 7.99 -3.41 -4.86
N ALA A 171 7.86 -3.65 -6.16
CA ALA A 171 8.86 -3.36 -7.16
C ALA A 171 8.26 -2.44 -8.21
N VAL A 172 8.98 -1.39 -8.59
CA VAL A 172 8.60 -0.44 -9.63
C VAL A 172 9.62 -0.57 -10.74
N VAL A 173 9.17 -0.91 -11.95
CA VAL A 173 10.02 -0.96 -13.14
C VAL A 173 9.44 0.04 -14.12
N VAL A 174 10.28 0.98 -14.55
CA VAL A 174 9.89 2.10 -15.41
C VAL A 174 10.63 1.99 -16.73
N THR A 175 9.91 2.23 -17.84
CA THR A 175 10.50 2.44 -19.16
C THR A 175 9.84 3.64 -19.83
N THR A 176 10.59 4.40 -20.61
CA THR A 176 10.09 5.44 -21.51
C THR A 176 9.77 4.83 -22.87
N MET A 177 8.61 5.17 -23.43
CA MET A 177 8.17 4.65 -24.73
C MET A 177 7.41 5.75 -25.46
N ASP A 178 7.82 6.07 -26.69
CA ASP A 178 7.23 7.18 -27.45
C ASP A 178 5.79 6.91 -27.87
N THR A 179 5.49 5.67 -28.28
CA THR A 179 4.20 5.27 -28.85
C THR A 179 3.72 3.96 -28.22
N PRO A 180 3.23 4.01 -26.96
CA PRO A 180 2.73 2.81 -26.30
C PRO A 180 1.50 2.25 -27.00
N THR A 181 1.53 0.97 -27.34
CA THR A 181 0.38 0.17 -27.78
C THR A 181 -0.06 -0.77 -26.68
N LEU A 182 -1.31 -1.26 -26.72
CA LEU A 182 -1.83 -2.16 -25.67
C LEU A 182 -0.99 -3.44 -25.56
N ASP A 183 -0.64 -4.04 -26.69
CA ASP A 183 0.23 -5.22 -26.76
C ASP A 183 1.59 -4.97 -26.09
N LYS A 184 2.20 -3.80 -26.34
CA LYS A 184 3.48 -3.42 -25.72
C LYS A 184 3.37 -3.20 -24.22
N VAL A 185 2.24 -2.67 -23.74
CA VAL A 185 1.98 -2.55 -22.30
C VAL A 185 1.91 -3.92 -21.64
N GLU A 186 1.20 -4.87 -22.24
CA GLU A 186 1.07 -6.23 -21.72
C GLU A 186 2.40 -6.99 -21.78
N GLU A 187 3.11 -6.91 -22.91
CA GLU A 187 4.42 -7.50 -23.14
C GLU A 187 5.44 -6.98 -22.11
N PHE A 188 5.56 -5.66 -21.96
CA PHE A 188 6.44 -5.04 -20.98
C PHE A 188 6.09 -5.44 -19.55
N SER A 189 4.79 -5.47 -19.23
CA SER A 189 4.31 -5.85 -17.90
C SER A 189 4.70 -7.30 -17.54
N ALA A 190 4.52 -8.24 -18.48
CA ALA A 190 4.95 -9.62 -18.32
C ALA A 190 6.47 -9.73 -18.20
N PHE A 191 7.20 -8.99 -19.05
CA PHE A 191 8.65 -8.98 -19.07
C PHE A 191 9.26 -8.43 -17.78
N ALA A 192 8.76 -7.29 -17.28
CA ALA A 192 9.20 -6.68 -16.02
C ALA A 192 8.96 -7.61 -14.81
N MET A 193 7.81 -8.30 -14.78
CA MET A 193 7.54 -9.32 -13.76
C MET A 193 8.53 -10.48 -13.84
N LYS A 194 8.78 -11.01 -15.04
CA LYS A 194 9.76 -12.09 -15.26
C LYS A 194 11.15 -11.65 -14.79
N TYR A 195 11.62 -10.49 -15.23
CA TYR A 195 12.90 -9.92 -14.83
C TYR A 195 13.03 -9.85 -13.30
N ALA A 196 12.02 -9.34 -12.60
CA ALA A 196 12.09 -9.23 -11.14
C ALA A 196 12.07 -10.57 -10.42
N VAL A 197 11.37 -11.57 -10.98
CA VAL A 197 11.36 -12.94 -10.46
C VAL A 197 12.72 -13.61 -10.67
N ASP A 198 13.32 -13.46 -11.84
CA ASP A 198 14.60 -14.08 -12.19
C ASP A 198 15.76 -13.41 -11.42
N ASN A 199 15.64 -12.12 -11.10
CA ASN A 199 16.66 -11.33 -10.41
C ASN A 199 16.36 -11.07 -8.93
N LYS A 200 15.44 -11.82 -8.30
CA LYS A 200 15.00 -11.60 -6.90
C LYS A 200 16.14 -11.38 -5.91
N ARG A 201 17.19 -12.22 -5.98
CA ARG A 201 18.33 -12.14 -5.07
C ARG A 201 19.13 -10.85 -5.25
N GLN A 202 19.38 -10.46 -6.50
CA GLN A 202 20.13 -9.23 -6.83
C GLN A 202 19.33 -7.98 -6.43
N LEU A 203 18.01 -8.03 -6.65
CA LEU A 203 17.08 -6.97 -6.28
C LEU A 203 16.80 -6.89 -4.76
N GLY A 204 17.21 -7.88 -3.98
CA GLY A 204 16.96 -7.93 -2.54
C GLY A 204 15.50 -8.19 -2.18
N LEU A 205 14.76 -8.89 -3.04
CA LEU A 205 13.33 -9.21 -2.88
C LEU A 205 13.06 -10.36 -1.89
N GLY A 206 14.08 -11.07 -1.43
CA GLY A 206 13.91 -12.22 -0.52
C GLY A 206 13.33 -13.47 -1.19
N SER A 207 13.31 -14.58 -0.44
CA SER A 207 12.67 -15.84 -0.85
C SER A 207 11.27 -15.97 -0.23
N GLY A 208 10.31 -16.54 -0.97
CA GLY A 208 8.93 -16.75 -0.49
C GLY A 208 8.04 -15.50 -0.44
N ASP A 209 8.57 -14.33 -0.81
CA ASP A 209 7.82 -13.07 -0.76
C ASP A 209 6.81 -12.95 -1.91
N THR A 210 5.66 -12.34 -1.57
CA THR A 210 4.61 -11.95 -2.50
C THR A 210 5.02 -10.64 -3.17
N LEU A 211 4.96 -10.56 -4.51
CA LEU A 211 5.45 -9.44 -5.29
C LEU A 211 4.30 -8.67 -5.95
N ASN A 212 4.17 -7.39 -5.60
CA ASN A 212 3.46 -6.40 -6.39
C ASN A 212 4.47 -5.73 -7.32
N MET A 213 4.30 -5.94 -8.62
CA MET A 213 5.11 -5.29 -9.65
C MET A 213 4.31 -4.15 -10.27
N TYR A 214 4.81 -2.92 -10.20
CA TYR A 214 4.27 -1.79 -10.94
C TYR A 214 5.11 -1.61 -12.20
N SER A 215 4.55 -2.00 -13.34
CA SER A 215 5.14 -1.77 -14.66
C SER A 215 4.69 -0.41 -15.17
N VAL A 216 5.57 0.58 -15.08
CA VAL A 216 5.30 1.96 -15.44
C VAL A 216 5.86 2.27 -16.82
N ILE A 217 5.00 2.70 -17.73
CA ILE A 217 5.40 3.25 -19.02
C ILE A 217 5.20 4.75 -18.97
N VAL A 218 6.24 5.51 -19.29
CA VAL A 218 6.20 6.97 -19.39
C VAL A 218 6.28 7.35 -20.85
N SER A 219 5.33 8.14 -21.32
CA SER A 219 5.28 8.65 -22.70
C SER A 219 4.89 10.12 -22.69
N ASN A 220 5.29 10.86 -23.73
CA ASN A 220 4.79 12.23 -23.96
C ASN A 220 3.26 12.21 -24.08
N SER A 221 2.75 11.37 -24.98
CA SER A 221 1.32 11.18 -25.21
C SER A 221 0.94 9.70 -25.26
N VAL A 222 -0.31 9.39 -24.97
CA VAL A 222 -0.86 8.04 -24.99
C VAL A 222 -2.19 8.09 -25.73
N SER A 223 -2.49 7.12 -26.59
CA SER A 223 -3.79 7.07 -27.27
C SER A 223 -4.91 6.74 -26.30
N ASP A 224 -6.12 7.24 -26.56
CA ASP A 224 -7.28 6.98 -25.70
C ASP A 224 -7.66 5.50 -25.64
N GLU A 225 -7.41 4.77 -26.73
CA GLU A 225 -7.57 3.31 -26.79
C GLU A 225 -6.68 2.62 -25.75
N VAL A 226 -5.41 3.00 -25.65
CA VAL A 226 -4.44 2.38 -24.74
C VAL A 226 -4.73 2.80 -23.29
N LYS A 227 -5.12 4.07 -23.05
CA LYS A 227 -5.59 4.53 -21.73
C LYS A 227 -6.79 3.73 -21.26
N LYS A 228 -7.78 3.52 -22.13
CA LYS A 228 -8.99 2.75 -21.83
C LYS A 228 -8.65 1.28 -21.61
N GLY A 229 -7.81 0.69 -22.46
CA GLY A 229 -7.30 -0.67 -22.32
C GLY A 229 -6.69 -0.90 -20.94
N VAL A 230 -5.70 -0.09 -20.53
CA VAL A 230 -5.07 -0.22 -19.21
C VAL A 230 -6.03 0.03 -18.04
N SER A 231 -6.99 0.94 -18.20
CA SER A 231 -7.99 1.22 -17.17
C SER A 231 -8.98 0.06 -16.97
N ASP A 232 -9.19 -0.73 -18.01
CA ASP A 232 -10.14 -1.83 -18.08
C ASP A 232 -9.51 -3.21 -17.83
N THR A 233 -8.22 -3.36 -18.14
CA THR A 233 -7.48 -4.63 -17.97
C THR A 233 -7.20 -4.92 -16.50
N LEU A 234 -7.73 -6.05 -16.04
CA LEU A 234 -7.47 -6.58 -14.70
C LEU A 234 -5.97 -6.81 -14.49
N PRO A 235 -5.42 -6.49 -13.30
CA PRO A 235 -4.04 -6.81 -12.95
C PRO A 235 -3.72 -8.27 -13.21
N GLY A 236 -2.72 -8.51 -14.05
CA GLY A 236 -2.26 -9.86 -14.38
C GLY A 236 -1.53 -10.53 -13.21
N GLY A 237 -1.47 -11.85 -13.25
CA GLY A 237 -0.67 -12.65 -12.30
C GLY A 237 -1.46 -13.71 -11.55
N SER A 238 -0.74 -14.58 -10.85
CA SER A 238 -1.32 -15.69 -10.11
C SER A 238 -1.45 -15.31 -8.64
N SER A 239 -2.70 -15.21 -8.16
CA SER A 239 -3.00 -15.05 -6.73
C SER A 239 -2.44 -16.20 -5.89
N MET A 240 -2.38 -17.42 -6.46
CA MET A 240 -1.77 -18.59 -5.80
C MET A 240 -0.28 -18.43 -5.54
N HIS A 241 0.45 -17.73 -6.42
CA HIS A 241 1.89 -17.54 -6.29
C HIS A 241 2.26 -16.21 -5.64
N GLY A 242 1.26 -15.43 -5.20
CA GLY A 242 1.47 -14.11 -4.63
C GLY A 242 2.20 -13.18 -5.61
N ARG A 243 1.87 -13.20 -6.91
CA ARG A 243 2.49 -12.31 -7.89
C ARG A 243 1.40 -11.53 -8.58
N THR A 244 1.54 -10.21 -8.61
CA THR A 244 0.59 -9.35 -9.31
C THR A 244 1.31 -8.24 -10.04
N THR A 245 0.99 -8.13 -11.32
CA THR A 245 1.49 -7.10 -12.20
C THR A 245 0.43 -6.00 -12.34
N LEU A 246 0.86 -4.77 -12.16
CA LEU A 246 0.03 -3.58 -12.05
C LEU A 246 0.52 -2.60 -13.13
N PRO A 247 -0.03 -2.66 -14.35
CA PRO A 247 0.34 -1.73 -15.41
C PRO A 247 -0.06 -0.31 -15.03
N VAL A 248 0.81 0.64 -15.36
CA VAL A 248 0.65 2.07 -15.12
C VAL A 248 1.17 2.80 -16.35
N LEU A 249 0.38 3.75 -16.86
CA LEU A 249 0.82 4.66 -17.91
C LEU A 249 0.93 6.07 -17.35
N VAL A 250 1.92 6.80 -17.80
CA VAL A 250 2.10 8.23 -17.50
C VAL A 250 2.14 8.94 -18.84
N ALA A 251 1.21 9.87 -19.04
CA ALA A 251 1.17 10.78 -20.19
C ALA A 251 1.66 12.16 -19.71
N ILE A 252 2.84 12.58 -20.17
CA ILE A 252 3.49 13.83 -19.76
C ILE A 252 2.69 15.05 -20.23
N ASP A 253 2.26 15.07 -21.49
CA ASP A 253 1.52 16.19 -22.09
C ASP A 253 0.19 16.46 -21.36
N GLU A 254 -0.40 15.41 -20.78
CA GLU A 254 -1.64 15.48 -20.01
C GLU A 254 -1.41 15.61 -18.50
N GLN A 255 -0.15 15.48 -18.05
CA GLN A 255 0.26 15.39 -16.65
C GLN A 255 -0.56 14.35 -15.86
N ARG A 256 -0.92 13.23 -16.51
CA ARG A 256 -1.85 12.23 -15.98
C ARG A 256 -1.25 10.83 -15.90
N THR A 257 -1.77 10.08 -14.93
CA THR A 257 -1.41 8.67 -14.72
C THR A 257 -2.65 7.79 -14.89
N TYR A 258 -2.57 6.79 -15.77
CA TYR A 258 -3.62 5.83 -16.07
C TYR A 258 -3.28 4.46 -15.49
N TYR A 259 -4.25 3.79 -14.89
CA TYR A 259 -4.10 2.49 -14.24
C TYR A 259 -5.47 1.83 -14.07
N TYR A 260 -5.50 0.54 -13.72
CA TYR A 260 -6.74 -0.20 -13.52
C TYR A 260 -7.63 0.40 -12.42
N THR A 261 -8.86 0.79 -12.76
CA THR A 261 -9.79 1.48 -11.83
C THR A 261 -10.97 0.64 -11.37
N LYS A 262 -11.29 -0.47 -12.05
CA LYS A 262 -12.54 -1.22 -11.83
C LYS A 262 -12.59 -2.10 -10.56
N THR A 263 -11.55 -2.15 -9.71
CA THR A 263 -11.64 -2.89 -8.42
C THR A 263 -11.86 -1.97 -7.22
N PRO A 264 -13.09 -1.93 -6.66
CA PRO A 264 -13.49 -0.90 -5.69
C PRO A 264 -12.83 -1.00 -4.30
N ILE A 265 -12.17 -2.11 -3.94
CA ILE A 265 -11.63 -2.28 -2.57
C ILE A 265 -10.20 -2.84 -2.54
N ARG A 266 -9.86 -3.86 -3.34
CA ARG A 266 -8.53 -4.52 -3.28
C ARG A 266 -7.51 -3.94 -4.26
N GLY A 267 -7.90 -3.51 -5.46
CA GLY A 267 -6.98 -2.90 -6.42
C GLY A 267 -6.56 -1.49 -5.99
N GLY A 268 -7.51 -0.66 -5.55
CA GLY A 268 -7.20 0.67 -5.01
C GLY A 268 -6.20 0.65 -3.84
N LEU A 269 -6.22 -0.38 -2.99
CA LEU A 269 -5.24 -0.55 -1.92
C LEU A 269 -3.82 -0.85 -2.44
N ARG A 270 -3.70 -1.54 -3.58
CA ARG A 270 -2.41 -1.85 -4.19
C ARG A 270 -1.81 -0.63 -4.88
N TYR A 271 -2.62 0.13 -5.61
CA TYR A 271 -2.15 1.38 -6.24
C TYR A 271 -1.99 2.56 -5.25
N ARG A 272 -2.42 2.42 -3.97
CA ARG A 272 -2.28 3.48 -2.95
C ARG A 272 -0.82 3.81 -2.65
N SER A 273 0.09 2.83 -2.75
CA SER A 273 1.53 3.05 -2.62
C SER A 273 2.05 3.96 -3.73
N LEU A 274 1.70 3.69 -4.99
CA LEU A 274 2.03 4.52 -6.16
C LEU A 274 1.54 5.96 -6.05
N ARG A 275 0.38 6.19 -5.44
CA ARG A 275 -0.15 7.55 -5.24
C ARG A 275 0.80 8.45 -4.46
N LYS A 276 1.59 7.88 -3.54
CA LYS A 276 2.59 8.62 -2.76
C LYS A 276 3.81 9.03 -3.60
N PHE A 277 3.98 8.45 -4.78
CA PHE A 277 5.18 8.61 -5.61
C PHE A 277 4.91 9.38 -6.91
N ASN A 278 3.65 9.67 -7.25
CA ASN A 278 3.31 10.41 -8.47
C ASN A 278 3.82 11.87 -8.41
N PRO A 279 4.74 12.27 -9.29
CA PRO A 279 5.33 13.60 -9.29
C PRO A 279 4.42 14.70 -9.83
N THR A 280 3.38 14.38 -10.60
CA THR A 280 2.57 15.40 -11.28
C THR A 280 1.65 16.21 -10.36
N GLY A 281 1.47 15.85 -9.08
CA GLY A 281 0.66 16.62 -8.13
C GLY A 281 -0.83 16.78 -8.49
N ALA A 282 -1.26 16.22 -9.64
CA ALA A 282 -2.65 16.08 -10.00
C ALA A 282 -3.25 15.02 -9.09
N ASP A 283 -4.07 15.48 -8.14
CA ASP A 283 -4.85 14.60 -7.28
C ASP A 283 -5.51 13.51 -8.13
N PHE A 284 -5.26 12.26 -7.74
CA PHE A 284 -5.95 11.05 -8.21
C PHE A 284 -7.48 11.09 -8.00
N ALA A 285 -8.03 12.22 -7.55
CA ALA A 285 -9.43 12.48 -7.24
C ALA A 285 -10.36 12.51 -8.47
N LYS A 286 -9.85 12.75 -9.69
CA LYS A 286 -10.69 12.85 -10.91
C LYS A 286 -11.11 11.53 -11.55
N GLY A 287 -10.67 10.38 -11.02
CA GLY A 287 -11.24 9.08 -11.42
C GLY A 287 -12.76 8.99 -11.17
N ARG A 288 -13.30 9.77 -10.20
CA ARG A 288 -14.75 9.90 -10.00
C ARG A 288 -15.42 10.81 -11.02
N GLU A 289 -14.83 11.96 -11.37
CA GLU A 289 -15.40 12.86 -12.39
C GLU A 289 -15.46 12.21 -13.78
N TRP A 290 -14.49 11.37 -14.14
CA TRP A 290 -14.49 10.65 -15.41
C TRP A 290 -15.60 9.57 -15.46
N MET A 291 -15.87 8.91 -14.34
CA MET A 291 -16.97 7.94 -14.21
C MET A 291 -18.36 8.59 -14.18
N GLU A 292 -18.50 9.80 -13.61
CA GLU A 292 -19.77 10.54 -13.67
C GLU A 292 -20.08 11.06 -15.07
N ARG A 293 -19.05 11.46 -15.83
CA ARG A 293 -19.23 11.92 -17.22
C ARG A 293 -19.73 10.80 -18.13
N TYR A 294 -19.15 9.60 -18.01
CA TYR A 294 -19.59 8.43 -18.79
C TYR A 294 -20.92 7.82 -18.31
N ARG A 295 -21.28 7.98 -17.03
CA ARG A 295 -22.59 7.55 -16.51
C ARG A 295 -23.75 8.43 -17.00
N LEU A 296 -23.46 9.66 -17.42
CA LEU A 296 -24.44 10.59 -18.00
C LEU A 296 -24.55 10.44 -19.53
N GLU A 297 -23.63 9.70 -20.17
CA GLU A 297 -23.56 9.49 -21.62
C GLU A 297 -23.96 8.05 -22.06
N SER A 298 -24.40 7.20 -21.12
CA SER A 298 -24.94 5.84 -21.34
C SER A 298 -26.36 5.71 -20.83
#